data_AF-A0A9D9NB69-F1
#
_entry.id   AF-A0A9D9NB69-F1
#
_cell.length_a   1.000
_cell.length_b   1.000
_cell.length_c   1.000
_cell.angle_alpha   90.00
_cell.angle_beta   90.00
_cell.angle_gamma   90.00
#
_symmetry.space_group_name_H-M   'P 1'
#
loop_
_entity.id
_entity.type
_entity.pdbx_description
1 polymer ?
#
loop_
_entity_poly.entity_id
_entity_poly.type
_entity_poly.pdbx_seq_one_letter_code
_entity_poly.pdbx_strand_id
1 'polypeptide(L)'
;MIGKYRVDWHAGMRLTDESFRSADEYYLSCLQPLYSVLSKGDYGFLDTPVFRYEATESDLSVIEFKAEAICRSGKLISLSFNREERQLFQNIILPQTSEPLIVYIDKTSEGTVKVPSDNPSVPLCDADYKIIARPESEYYSNPDAVPFARLVFCGGWTMDSSFIAPCVLLRANGSVLSSASGFVTGLELIIRNLTEVRDTAGRAIAMSALPALVMISTELQKEADSMSPRHFITLMQKSIRVLVTLADTDTSVIVPEKERCTSFIESYYTPYKISPMINEGLYLIRALASLSDSFIPGPEPMTPDLPRQLRRAAATDSIRKKHH
;
A
#
# COMPACT_ATOMS: atom_id res chain seq x y z
N MET A 1 0.11 -13.95 -31.36
CA MET A 1 -1.21 -13.53 -30.85
C MET A 1 -2.25 -14.02 -31.83
N ILE A 2 -3.13 -14.92 -31.40
CA ILE A 2 -4.31 -15.28 -32.18
C ILE A 2 -5.30 -14.13 -31.99
N GLY A 3 -5.74 -13.50 -33.09
CA GLY A 3 -6.74 -12.45 -33.00
C GLY A 3 -8.04 -13.02 -32.43
N LYS A 4 -8.62 -12.36 -31.43
CA LYS A 4 -9.96 -12.68 -30.93
C LYS A 4 -10.96 -11.97 -31.82
N TYR A 5 -11.70 -12.73 -32.63
CA TYR A 5 -12.59 -12.18 -33.65
C TYR A 5 -14.05 -12.28 -33.21
N ARG A 6 -14.86 -11.32 -33.68
CA ARG A 6 -16.31 -11.36 -33.49
C ARG A 6 -16.89 -12.53 -34.29
N VAL A 7 -17.77 -13.31 -33.66
CA VAL A 7 -18.55 -14.33 -34.35
C VAL A 7 -19.55 -13.67 -35.29
N ASP A 8 -19.55 -14.10 -36.55
CA ASP A 8 -20.53 -13.69 -37.56
C ASP A 8 -21.75 -14.62 -37.50
N TRP A 9 -22.88 -14.09 -37.06
CA TRP A 9 -24.10 -14.87 -36.82
C TRP A 9 -24.99 -14.87 -38.06
N HIS A 10 -25.31 -16.05 -38.57
CA HIS A 10 -26.18 -16.21 -39.75
C HIS A 10 -27.44 -17.02 -39.44
N ALA A 11 -28.52 -16.73 -40.15
CA ALA A 11 -29.75 -17.50 -40.06
C ALA A 11 -29.51 -18.95 -40.51
N GLY A 12 -29.93 -19.91 -39.70
CA GLY A 12 -29.70 -21.35 -39.95
C GLY A 12 -28.29 -21.84 -39.61
N MET A 13 -27.43 -21.00 -39.02
CA MET A 13 -26.11 -21.42 -38.53
C MET A 13 -26.25 -22.49 -37.44
N ARG A 14 -25.45 -23.55 -37.54
CA ARG A 14 -25.37 -24.56 -36.48
C ARG A 14 -24.65 -23.96 -35.27
N LEU A 15 -25.31 -24.02 -34.11
CA LEU A 15 -24.73 -23.60 -32.84
C LEU A 15 -23.77 -24.69 -32.33
N THR A 16 -22.56 -24.28 -31.98
CA THR A 16 -21.52 -25.15 -31.41
C THR A 16 -20.91 -24.50 -30.17
N ASP A 17 -20.35 -25.32 -29.28
CA ASP A 17 -19.66 -24.82 -28.08
C ASP A 17 -18.52 -23.86 -28.44
N GLU A 18 -17.81 -24.11 -29.54
CA GLU A 18 -16.75 -23.25 -30.06
C GLU A 18 -17.26 -21.87 -30.47
N SER A 19 -18.46 -21.77 -31.04
CA SER A 19 -19.06 -20.50 -31.42
C SER A 19 -19.41 -19.64 -30.19
N PHE A 20 -19.88 -20.25 -29.11
CA PHE A 20 -20.15 -19.53 -27.86
C PHE A 20 -18.86 -19.13 -27.15
N ARG A 21 -17.88 -20.03 -27.01
CA ARG A 21 -16.58 -19.70 -26.40
C ARG A 21 -15.87 -18.57 -27.13
N SER A 22 -15.87 -18.60 -28.47
CA SER A 22 -15.26 -17.54 -29.28
C SER A 22 -15.98 -16.19 -29.09
N ALA A 23 -17.31 -16.21 -28.97
CA ALA A 23 -18.08 -15.00 -28.70
C ALA A 23 -17.75 -14.43 -27.31
N ASP A 24 -17.71 -15.26 -26.27
CA ASP A 24 -17.35 -14.86 -24.91
C ASP A 24 -15.93 -14.29 -24.85
N GLU A 25 -14.96 -14.98 -25.46
CA GLU A 25 -13.58 -14.50 -25.53
C GLU A 25 -13.46 -13.14 -26.23
N TYR A 26 -14.22 -12.94 -27.31
CA TYR A 26 -14.26 -11.66 -28.02
C TYR A 26 -14.81 -10.55 -27.12
N TYR A 27 -15.95 -10.76 -26.47
CA TYR A 27 -16.52 -9.74 -25.57
C TYR A 27 -15.60 -9.45 -24.37
N LEU A 28 -15.02 -10.48 -23.75
CA LEU A 28 -14.03 -10.32 -22.69
C LEU A 28 -12.81 -9.52 -23.17
N SER A 29 -12.35 -9.76 -24.40
CA SER A 29 -11.22 -9.02 -24.98
C SER A 29 -11.54 -7.55 -25.26
N CYS A 30 -12.80 -7.20 -25.52
CA CYS A 30 -13.24 -5.81 -25.65
C CYS A 30 -13.27 -5.09 -24.30
N LEU A 31 -13.58 -5.82 -23.21
CA LEU A 31 -13.62 -5.28 -21.86
C LEU A 31 -12.23 -5.14 -21.23
N GLN A 32 -11.27 -5.97 -21.60
CA GLN A 32 -9.94 -6.00 -20.98
C GLN A 32 -9.19 -4.65 -21.06
N PRO A 33 -9.16 -3.92 -22.19
CA PRO A 33 -8.57 -2.58 -22.24
C PRO A 33 -9.28 -1.58 -21.33
N LEU A 34 -10.62 -1.65 -21.23
CA LEU A 34 -11.39 -0.79 -20.35
C LEU A 34 -11.02 -1.03 -18.88
N TYR A 35 -10.94 -2.30 -18.46
CA TYR A 35 -10.47 -2.66 -17.12
C TYR A 35 -9.05 -2.18 -16.87
N SER A 36 -8.12 -2.35 -17.83
CA SER A 36 -6.75 -1.86 -17.70
C SER A 36 -6.66 -0.35 -17.48
N VAL A 37 -7.53 0.43 -18.14
CA VAL A 37 -7.57 1.89 -17.97
C VAL A 37 -8.16 2.27 -16.62
N LEU A 38 -9.26 1.62 -16.22
CA LEU A 38 -9.95 1.91 -14.96
C LEU A 38 -9.12 1.52 -13.74
N SER A 39 -8.48 0.35 -13.78
CA SER A 39 -7.69 -0.15 -12.65
C SER A 39 -6.26 0.38 -12.66
N LYS A 40 -5.78 1.01 -13.75
CA LYS A 40 -4.38 1.44 -13.91
C LYS A 40 -3.36 0.32 -13.62
N GLY A 41 -3.76 -0.93 -13.87
CA GLY A 41 -2.95 -2.12 -13.55
C GLY A 41 -2.93 -2.49 -12.05
N ASP A 42 -3.79 -1.89 -11.23
CA ASP A 42 -4.14 -2.41 -9.91
C ASP A 42 -5.16 -3.55 -10.05
N TYR A 43 -5.16 -4.43 -9.06
CA TYR A 43 -6.00 -5.62 -9.00
C TYR A 43 -6.24 -5.98 -7.53
N GLY A 44 -7.23 -6.83 -7.28
CA GLY A 44 -7.60 -7.26 -5.94
C GLY A 44 -9.09 -7.12 -5.68
N PHE A 45 -9.44 -7.14 -4.41
CA PHE A 45 -10.79 -7.10 -3.90
C PHE A 45 -11.47 -5.75 -4.09
N LEU A 46 -12.76 -5.80 -4.43
CA LEU A 46 -13.68 -4.65 -4.51
C LEU A 46 -14.30 -4.32 -3.15
N ASP A 47 -14.42 -5.33 -2.28
CA ASP A 47 -14.86 -5.22 -0.89
C ASP A 47 -14.12 -6.28 -0.05
N THR A 48 -14.11 -6.11 1.28
CA THR A 48 -13.39 -7.03 2.18
C THR A 48 -13.98 -8.44 2.06
N PRO A 49 -13.16 -9.46 1.72
CA PRO A 49 -13.66 -10.81 1.56
C PRO A 49 -14.14 -11.37 2.92
N VAL A 50 -15.29 -12.04 2.89
CA VAL A 50 -15.76 -12.84 4.03
C VAL A 50 -15.11 -14.21 3.90
N PHE A 51 -14.40 -14.64 4.94
CA PHE A 51 -13.77 -15.95 4.98
C PHE A 51 -13.88 -16.56 6.37
N ARG A 52 -14.70 -17.62 6.50
CA ARG A 52 -14.79 -18.45 7.71
C ARG A 52 -14.37 -19.86 7.36
N TYR A 53 -13.52 -20.42 8.20
CA TYR A 53 -12.88 -21.70 7.91
C TYR A 53 -12.67 -22.53 9.17
N GLU A 54 -12.48 -23.83 8.95
CA GLU A 54 -11.95 -24.80 9.89
C GLU A 54 -10.63 -25.33 9.28
N ALA A 55 -9.56 -25.33 10.06
CA ALA A 55 -8.27 -25.87 9.64
C ALA A 55 -7.79 -26.94 10.63
N THR A 56 -7.33 -28.06 10.09
CA THR A 56 -6.52 -29.07 10.79
C THR A 56 -5.05 -28.87 10.41
N GLU A 57 -4.14 -29.71 10.88
CA GLU A 57 -2.72 -29.63 10.47
C GLU A 57 -2.50 -29.85 8.96
N SER A 58 -3.35 -30.64 8.31
CA SER A 58 -3.21 -31.07 6.91
C SER A 58 -4.27 -30.51 5.98
N ASP A 59 -5.41 -30.03 6.48
CA ASP A 59 -6.57 -29.73 5.66
C ASP A 59 -7.24 -28.42 6.07
N LEU A 60 -7.74 -27.70 5.07
CA LEU A 60 -8.56 -26.51 5.22
C LEU A 60 -9.95 -26.77 4.65
N SER A 61 -10.98 -26.45 5.43
CA SER A 61 -12.38 -26.51 5.02
C SER A 61 -13.03 -25.16 5.16
N VAL A 62 -13.71 -24.72 4.10
CA VAL A 62 -14.39 -23.42 4.08
C VAL A 62 -15.82 -23.59 4.60
N ILE A 63 -16.20 -22.76 5.56
CA ILE A 63 -17.56 -22.72 6.12
C ILE A 63 -18.41 -21.68 5.37
N GLU A 64 -17.83 -20.52 5.10
CA GLU A 64 -18.48 -19.40 4.43
C GLU A 64 -17.42 -18.61 3.67
N PHE A 65 -17.73 -18.24 2.44
CA PHE A 65 -16.83 -17.43 1.63
C PHE A 65 -17.59 -16.48 0.72
N LYS A 66 -17.25 -15.20 0.77
CA LYS A 66 -17.78 -14.20 -0.16
C LYS A 66 -16.64 -13.32 -0.64
N ALA A 67 -16.48 -13.21 -1.95
CA ALA A 67 -15.36 -12.56 -2.57
C ALA A 67 -15.75 -11.95 -3.92
N GLU A 68 -15.55 -10.65 -4.05
CA GLU A 68 -15.62 -9.93 -5.32
C GLU A 68 -14.27 -9.28 -5.58
N ALA A 69 -13.59 -9.71 -6.64
CA ALA A 69 -12.23 -9.27 -6.94
C ALA A 69 -11.95 -9.22 -8.44
N ILE A 70 -10.99 -8.39 -8.82
CA ILE A 70 -10.44 -8.35 -10.18
C ILE A 70 -9.04 -8.98 -10.12
N CYS A 71 -8.79 -9.98 -10.96
CA CYS A 71 -7.48 -10.61 -11.11
C CYS A 71 -6.49 -9.69 -11.83
N ARG A 72 -5.19 -10.02 -11.75
CA ARG A 72 -4.16 -9.29 -12.50
C ARG A 72 -4.34 -9.36 -14.01
N SER A 73 -4.95 -10.44 -14.51
CA SER A 73 -5.34 -10.59 -15.92
C SER A 73 -6.51 -9.69 -16.35
N GLY A 74 -7.23 -9.10 -15.39
CA GLY A 74 -8.47 -8.34 -15.61
C GLY A 74 -9.75 -9.18 -15.54
N LYS A 75 -9.66 -10.48 -15.26
CA LYS A 75 -10.85 -11.33 -15.05
C LYS A 75 -11.55 -10.98 -13.73
N LEU A 76 -12.88 -11.00 -13.73
CA LEU A 76 -13.69 -10.87 -12.53
C LEU A 76 -13.80 -12.22 -11.79
N ILE A 77 -13.60 -12.17 -10.48
CA ILE A 77 -13.95 -13.21 -9.51
C ILE A 77 -15.18 -12.70 -8.77
N SER A 78 -16.25 -13.49 -8.80
CA SER A 78 -17.45 -13.26 -8.02
C SER A 78 -17.86 -14.59 -7.41
N LEU A 79 -17.54 -14.78 -6.14
CA LEU A 79 -17.80 -16.01 -5.41
C LEU A 79 -18.66 -15.68 -4.21
N SER A 80 -19.74 -16.45 -4.05
CA SER A 80 -20.57 -16.46 -2.87
C SER A 80 -20.88 -17.90 -2.56
N PHE A 81 -20.39 -18.36 -1.41
CA PHE A 81 -20.52 -19.72 -0.94
C PHE A 81 -21.07 -19.69 0.48
N ASN A 82 -22.11 -20.48 0.70
CA ASN A 82 -22.72 -20.65 2.00
C ASN A 82 -22.56 -22.10 2.50
N ARG A 83 -23.00 -22.33 3.74
CA ARG A 83 -22.88 -23.64 4.40
C ARG A 83 -23.66 -24.77 3.69
N GLU A 84 -24.64 -24.45 2.87
CA GLU A 84 -25.46 -25.45 2.15
C GLU A 84 -24.68 -26.06 0.96
N GLU A 85 -23.73 -25.30 0.41
CA GLU A 85 -22.89 -25.69 -0.72
C GLU A 85 -21.58 -26.36 -0.27
N ARG A 86 -21.47 -26.73 1.02
CA ARG A 86 -20.22 -27.07 1.73
C ARG A 86 -19.26 -27.99 0.97
N GLN A 87 -19.77 -28.88 0.13
CA GLN A 87 -18.98 -29.90 -0.57
C GLN A 87 -17.98 -29.32 -1.60
N LEU A 88 -18.21 -28.11 -2.12
CA LEU A 88 -17.38 -27.52 -3.18
C LEU A 88 -15.98 -27.11 -2.69
N PHE A 89 -15.83 -26.74 -1.41
CA PHE A 89 -14.58 -26.22 -0.84
C PHE A 89 -14.23 -26.92 0.49
N GLN A 90 -14.19 -28.26 0.45
CA GLN A 90 -13.77 -29.11 1.55
C GLN A 90 -12.42 -29.79 1.27
N ASN A 91 -11.69 -30.11 2.35
CA ASN A 91 -10.45 -30.88 2.31
C ASN A 91 -9.40 -30.28 1.36
N ILE A 92 -9.25 -28.96 1.40
CA ILE A 92 -8.17 -28.27 0.69
C ILE A 92 -6.88 -28.67 1.38
N ILE A 93 -6.06 -29.46 0.69
CA ILE A 93 -4.81 -29.98 1.23
C ILE A 93 -3.86 -28.82 1.50
N LEU A 94 -3.45 -28.68 2.75
CA LEU A 94 -2.43 -27.72 3.18
C LEU A 94 -1.04 -28.34 2.97
N PRO A 95 -0.06 -27.57 2.45
CA PRO A 95 1.31 -28.03 2.37
C PRO A 95 1.85 -28.42 3.76
N GLN A 96 2.60 -29.53 3.83
CA GLN A 96 3.29 -29.94 5.06
C GLN A 96 4.52 -29.05 5.30
N THR A 97 4.29 -27.88 5.90
CA THR A 97 5.33 -26.90 6.22
C THR A 97 4.97 -26.16 7.51
N SER A 98 5.95 -25.55 8.15
CA SER A 98 5.75 -24.57 9.23
C SER A 98 5.84 -23.12 8.73
N GLU A 99 6.15 -22.94 7.44
CA GLU A 99 6.20 -21.64 6.80
C GLU A 99 4.79 -21.05 6.66
N PRO A 100 4.63 -19.72 6.77
CA PRO A 100 3.39 -19.05 6.42
C PRO A 100 2.88 -19.43 5.02
N LEU A 101 1.57 -19.64 4.93
CA LEU A 101 0.88 -19.97 3.69
C LEU A 101 0.07 -18.76 3.22
N ILE A 102 0.07 -18.52 1.92
CA ILE A 102 -0.87 -17.59 1.29
C ILE A 102 -1.98 -18.42 0.62
N VAL A 103 -3.22 -18.04 0.90
CA VAL A 103 -4.42 -18.67 0.34
C VAL A 103 -4.93 -17.81 -0.82
N TYR A 104 -5.16 -18.47 -1.96
CA TYR A 104 -5.57 -17.83 -3.21
C TYR A 104 -6.90 -18.37 -3.69
N ILE A 105 -7.68 -17.50 -4.32
CA ILE A 105 -8.71 -17.91 -5.28
C ILE A 105 -8.00 -18.04 -6.63
N ASP A 106 -8.08 -19.21 -7.25
CA ASP A 106 -7.44 -19.52 -8.53
C ASP A 106 -8.49 -19.90 -9.58
N LYS A 107 -8.42 -19.25 -10.75
CA LYS A 107 -9.25 -19.52 -11.94
C LYS A 107 -8.42 -20.13 -13.09
N THR A 108 -7.44 -20.97 -12.78
CA THR A 108 -6.61 -21.67 -13.79
C THR A 108 -7.36 -22.68 -14.63
N SER A 109 -8.50 -23.16 -14.14
CA SER A 109 -9.37 -24.09 -14.86
C SER A 109 -10.11 -23.35 -15.98
N GLU A 110 -9.95 -23.80 -17.23
CA GLU A 110 -10.93 -23.46 -18.30
C GLU A 110 -12.22 -24.28 -18.18
N GLY A 111 -12.29 -25.16 -17.17
CA GLY A 111 -13.48 -25.91 -16.83
C GLY A 111 -14.57 -25.01 -16.26
N THR A 112 -15.80 -25.50 -16.40
CA THR A 112 -16.98 -24.88 -15.82
C THR A 112 -17.69 -25.88 -14.91
N VAL A 113 -18.20 -25.41 -13.78
CA VAL A 113 -19.02 -26.19 -12.86
C VAL A 113 -20.49 -25.83 -13.03
N LYS A 114 -21.37 -26.82 -12.89
CA LYS A 114 -22.82 -26.57 -12.91
C LYS A 114 -23.23 -25.87 -11.61
N VAL A 115 -24.02 -24.81 -11.74
CA VAL A 115 -24.53 -24.05 -10.59
C VAL A 115 -25.98 -24.47 -10.34
N PRO A 116 -26.38 -24.68 -9.07
CA PRO A 116 -27.78 -24.82 -8.72
C PRO A 116 -28.57 -23.62 -9.23
N SER A 117 -29.67 -23.85 -9.94
CA SER A 117 -30.54 -22.78 -10.42
C SER A 117 -31.94 -23.02 -9.89
N ASP A 118 -32.61 -21.93 -9.47
CA ASP A 118 -34.01 -21.96 -9.03
C ASP A 118 -34.95 -22.43 -10.15
N ASN A 119 -34.49 -22.37 -11.40
CA ASN A 119 -35.22 -22.85 -12.56
C ASN A 119 -34.57 -24.12 -13.14
N PRO A 120 -35.03 -25.33 -12.76
CA PRO A 120 -34.42 -26.59 -13.18
C PRO A 120 -34.43 -26.83 -14.70
N SER A 121 -35.15 -26.01 -15.48
CA SER A 121 -35.17 -26.08 -16.95
C SER A 121 -33.96 -25.44 -17.63
N VAL A 122 -33.18 -24.62 -16.94
CA VAL A 122 -32.00 -23.95 -17.50
C VAL A 122 -30.74 -24.38 -16.74
N PRO A 123 -29.89 -25.24 -17.33
CA PRO A 123 -28.62 -25.57 -16.72
C PRO A 123 -27.69 -24.35 -16.81
N LEU A 124 -27.30 -23.82 -15.66
CA LEU A 124 -26.32 -22.74 -15.55
C LEU A 124 -24.95 -23.33 -15.20
N CYS A 125 -23.90 -22.69 -15.73
CA CYS A 125 -22.52 -23.02 -15.42
C CYS A 125 -21.77 -21.75 -15.00
N ASP A 126 -20.82 -21.90 -14.09
CA ASP A 126 -19.86 -20.86 -13.71
C ASP A 126 -18.44 -21.42 -13.84
N ALA A 127 -17.43 -20.56 -13.73
CA ALA A 127 -16.04 -20.97 -13.75
C ALA A 127 -15.72 -21.90 -12.56
N ASP A 128 -14.88 -22.89 -12.81
CA ASP A 128 -14.36 -23.81 -11.80
C ASP A 128 -13.27 -23.14 -10.95
N TYR A 129 -13.70 -22.26 -10.04
CA TYR A 129 -12.83 -21.59 -9.09
C TYR A 129 -12.26 -22.60 -8.08
N LYS A 130 -10.96 -22.46 -7.78
CA LYS A 130 -10.27 -23.31 -6.78
C LYS A 130 -9.71 -22.45 -5.68
N ILE A 131 -9.79 -22.95 -4.46
CA ILE A 131 -9.05 -22.38 -3.33
C ILE A 131 -7.78 -23.20 -3.16
N ILE A 132 -6.63 -22.52 -3.21
CA ILE A 132 -5.32 -23.16 -3.06
C ILE A 132 -4.52 -22.46 -1.98
N ALA A 133 -3.77 -23.22 -1.20
CA ALA A 133 -2.76 -22.72 -0.28
C ALA A 133 -1.37 -22.99 -0.86
N ARG A 134 -0.49 -21.99 -0.81
CA ARG A 134 0.90 -22.08 -1.27
C ARG A 134 1.84 -21.48 -0.21
N PRO A 135 3.03 -22.07 0.02
CA PRO A 135 4.05 -21.46 0.88
C PRO A 135 4.43 -20.07 0.36
N GLU A 136 4.69 -19.13 1.27
CA GLU A 136 5.05 -17.75 0.91
C GLU A 136 6.34 -17.67 0.06
N SER A 137 7.29 -18.59 0.30
CA SER A 137 8.57 -18.75 -0.41
C SER A 137 8.44 -19.22 -1.85
N GLU A 138 7.29 -19.76 -2.26
CA GLU A 138 7.07 -20.23 -3.63
C GLU A 138 6.92 -19.05 -4.61
N TYR A 139 6.58 -17.85 -4.11
CA TYR A 139 6.29 -16.67 -4.94
C TYR A 139 5.29 -16.97 -6.06
N TYR A 140 4.23 -17.71 -5.72
CA TYR A 140 3.19 -18.11 -6.65
C TYR A 140 2.61 -16.89 -7.39
N SER A 141 2.66 -16.90 -8.73
CA SER A 141 2.50 -15.69 -9.56
C SER A 141 1.53 -15.86 -10.73
N ASN A 142 0.48 -16.66 -10.54
CA ASN A 142 -0.57 -16.83 -11.53
C ASN A 142 -1.40 -15.53 -11.71
N PRO A 143 -1.54 -15.01 -12.95
CA PRO A 143 -2.27 -13.76 -13.20
C PRO A 143 -3.79 -13.87 -12.99
N ASP A 144 -4.35 -15.08 -12.99
CA ASP A 144 -5.76 -15.36 -12.74
C ASP A 144 -6.05 -15.68 -11.27
N ALA A 145 -5.04 -15.63 -10.40
CA ALA A 145 -5.19 -15.87 -8.97
C ALA A 145 -5.15 -14.57 -8.15
N VAL A 146 -5.91 -14.54 -7.05
CA VAL A 146 -5.93 -13.41 -6.10
C VAL A 146 -5.72 -13.94 -4.67
N PRO A 147 -4.67 -13.49 -3.94
CA PRO A 147 -4.46 -13.87 -2.56
C PRO A 147 -5.48 -13.17 -1.66
N PHE A 148 -6.07 -13.90 -0.71
CA PHE A 148 -7.13 -13.35 0.15
C PHE A 148 -6.93 -13.60 1.63
N ALA A 149 -6.09 -14.56 2.00
CA ALA A 149 -5.73 -14.81 3.39
C ALA A 149 -4.28 -15.26 3.50
N ARG A 150 -3.71 -15.08 4.69
CA ARG A 150 -2.43 -15.63 5.08
C ARG A 150 -2.62 -16.46 6.34
N LEU A 151 -2.10 -17.68 6.34
CA LEU A 151 -2.13 -18.59 7.48
C LEU A 151 -0.72 -18.68 8.08
N VAL A 152 -0.65 -18.69 9.41
CA VAL A 152 0.58 -18.86 10.19
C VAL A 152 0.43 -20.05 11.11
N PHE A 153 1.51 -20.81 11.29
CA PHE A 153 1.51 -21.99 12.13
C PHE A 153 1.94 -21.63 13.56
N CYS A 154 1.01 -21.69 14.51
CA CYS A 154 1.24 -21.37 15.93
C CYS A 154 0.57 -22.44 16.83
N GLY A 155 1.06 -23.68 16.77
CA GLY A 155 0.37 -24.83 17.39
C GLY A 155 -0.89 -25.26 16.65
N GLY A 156 -1.00 -24.84 15.38
CA GLY A 156 -2.16 -24.99 14.49
C GLY A 156 -2.17 -23.87 13.46
N TRP A 157 -2.83 -24.09 12.32
CA TRP A 157 -3.00 -23.04 11.31
C TRP A 157 -4.01 -22.02 11.79
N THR A 158 -3.55 -20.78 11.91
CA THR A 158 -4.41 -19.64 12.27
C THR A 158 -4.20 -18.51 11.25
N MET A 159 -5.23 -17.69 11.08
CA MET A 159 -5.19 -16.59 10.13
C MET A 159 -4.40 -15.42 10.72
N ASP A 160 -3.48 -14.90 9.93
CA ASP A 160 -2.76 -13.69 10.27
C ASP A 160 -3.69 -12.48 10.17
N SER A 161 -4.07 -11.92 11.31
CA SER A 161 -4.95 -10.75 11.39
C SER A 161 -4.30 -9.48 10.86
N SER A 162 -2.97 -9.46 10.69
CA SER A 162 -2.25 -8.34 10.10
C SER A 162 -2.25 -8.39 8.58
N PHE A 163 -2.64 -9.51 7.96
CA PHE A 163 -2.68 -9.64 6.51
C PHE A 163 -3.78 -8.77 5.92
N ILE A 164 -3.42 -8.01 4.88
CA ILE A 164 -4.35 -7.20 4.10
C ILE A 164 -4.33 -7.78 2.69
N ALA A 165 -5.47 -8.33 2.28
CA ALA A 165 -5.66 -8.80 0.91
C ALA A 165 -5.50 -7.62 -0.07
N PRO A 166 -4.94 -7.84 -1.29
CA PRO A 166 -4.87 -6.80 -2.31
C PRO A 166 -6.26 -6.25 -2.58
N CYS A 167 -6.38 -4.93 -2.64
CA CYS A 167 -7.63 -4.28 -2.99
C CYS A 167 -7.41 -3.24 -4.09
N VAL A 168 -8.46 -3.00 -4.88
CA VAL A 168 -8.40 -2.01 -5.96
C VAL A 168 -8.38 -0.59 -5.39
N LEU A 169 -9.10 -0.37 -4.29
CA LEU A 169 -9.27 0.92 -3.63
C LEU A 169 -9.08 0.80 -2.11
N LEU A 170 -8.64 1.86 -1.43
CA LEU A 170 -8.49 1.85 0.03
C LEU A 170 -9.83 1.57 0.73
N ARG A 171 -10.94 2.13 0.21
CA ARG A 171 -12.29 1.94 0.79
C ARG A 171 -12.76 0.49 0.85
N ALA A 172 -12.19 -0.40 0.02
CA ALA A 172 -12.52 -1.82 0.03
C ALA A 172 -12.03 -2.52 1.31
N ASN A 173 -11.14 -1.89 2.08
CA ASN A 173 -10.67 -2.39 3.37
C ASN A 173 -10.61 -1.25 4.40
N GLY A 174 -11.49 -1.32 5.42
CA GLY A 174 -11.59 -0.27 6.44
C GLY A 174 -10.30 -0.02 7.23
N SER A 175 -9.45 -1.05 7.41
CA SER A 175 -8.15 -0.89 8.08
C SER A 175 -7.19 -0.05 7.24
N VAL A 176 -7.08 -0.34 5.95
CA VAL A 176 -6.26 0.43 5.00
C VAL A 176 -6.72 1.88 4.92
N LEU A 177 -8.03 2.10 4.81
CA LEU A 177 -8.60 3.45 4.78
C LEU A 177 -8.30 4.21 6.09
N SER A 178 -8.38 3.53 7.23
CA SER A 178 -8.04 4.12 8.53
C SER A 178 -6.55 4.46 8.64
N SER A 179 -5.67 3.64 8.05
CA SER A 179 -4.23 3.94 7.96
C SER A 179 -3.94 5.22 7.17
N ALA A 180 -4.71 5.52 6.12
CA ALA A 180 -4.57 6.79 5.40
C ALA A 180 -4.83 7.99 6.29
N SER A 181 -5.89 7.93 7.12
CA SER A 181 -6.19 8.96 8.11
C SER A 181 -5.06 9.08 9.15
N GLY A 182 -4.56 7.95 9.65
CA GLY A 182 -3.44 7.92 10.59
C GLY A 182 -2.15 8.54 10.02
N PHE A 183 -1.89 8.34 8.72
CA PHE A 183 -0.75 8.92 8.04
C PHE A 183 -0.90 10.44 7.87
N VAL A 184 -2.10 10.91 7.49
CA VAL A 184 -2.42 12.34 7.39
C VAL A 184 -2.15 13.05 8.72
N THR A 185 -2.60 12.50 9.85
CA THR A 185 -2.35 13.08 11.18
C THR A 185 -0.85 13.21 11.48
N GLY A 186 -0.05 12.19 11.11
CA GLY A 186 1.40 12.25 11.26
C GLY A 186 2.05 13.32 10.37
N LEU A 187 1.57 13.45 9.14
CA LEU A 187 2.04 14.45 8.19
C LEU A 187 1.70 15.87 8.62
N GLU A 188 0.49 16.11 9.15
CA GLU A 188 0.07 17.40 9.70
C GLU A 188 0.90 17.81 10.91
N LEU A 189 1.27 16.86 11.77
CA LEU A 189 2.17 17.10 12.89
C LEU A 189 3.53 17.60 12.39
N ILE A 190 4.11 16.96 11.38
CA ILE A 190 5.37 17.40 10.77
C ILE A 190 5.23 18.79 10.16
N ILE A 191 4.18 19.04 9.37
CA ILE A 191 3.92 20.34 8.75
C ILE A 191 3.90 21.44 9.82
N ARG A 192 3.16 21.21 10.93
CA ARG A 192 3.12 22.14 12.06
C ARG A 192 4.51 22.36 12.66
N ASN A 193 5.23 21.29 12.99
CA ASN A 193 6.55 21.37 13.60
C ASN A 193 7.55 22.13 12.72
N LEU A 194 7.53 21.93 11.40
CA LEU A 194 8.38 22.65 10.45
C LEU A 194 8.03 24.15 10.38
N THR A 195 6.74 24.53 10.50
CA THR A 195 6.34 25.95 10.53
C THR A 195 6.79 26.69 11.80
N GLU A 196 6.98 25.95 12.90
CA GLU A 196 7.38 26.49 14.20
C GLU A 196 8.90 26.65 14.35
N VAL A 197 9.70 26.23 13.35
CA VAL A 197 11.17 26.40 13.34
C VAL A 197 11.54 27.89 13.43
N ARG A 198 12.24 28.23 14.51
CA ARG A 198 12.63 29.61 14.85
C ARG A 198 14.01 29.99 14.32
N ASP A 199 14.88 29.02 14.06
CA ASP A 199 16.22 29.28 13.53
C ASP A 199 16.15 29.90 12.13
N THR A 200 16.87 30.99 11.90
CA THR A 200 16.75 31.76 10.65
C THR A 200 17.35 31.05 9.44
N ALA A 201 18.42 30.26 9.63
CA ALA A 201 19.03 29.46 8.56
C ALA A 201 18.22 28.18 8.28
N GLY A 202 17.90 27.42 9.34
CA GLY A 202 17.09 26.21 9.26
C GLY A 202 15.66 26.44 8.78
N ARG A 203 15.08 27.61 9.04
CA ARG A 203 13.72 27.97 8.59
C ARG A 203 13.59 28.00 7.08
N ALA A 204 14.58 28.51 6.33
CA ALA A 204 14.50 28.53 4.87
C ALA A 204 14.42 27.10 4.29
N ILE A 205 15.23 26.19 4.85
CA ILE A 205 15.27 24.78 4.48
C ILE A 205 13.95 24.08 4.87
N ALA A 206 13.48 24.26 6.10
CA ALA A 206 12.21 23.70 6.57
C ALA A 206 11.01 24.17 5.72
N MET A 207 10.96 25.45 5.39
CA MET A 207 9.89 26.04 4.56
C MET A 207 9.91 25.51 3.12
N SER A 208 11.05 25.04 2.60
CA SER A 208 11.14 24.48 1.25
C SER A 208 10.37 23.17 1.05
N ALA A 209 10.20 22.38 2.13
CA ALA A 209 9.45 21.12 2.10
C ALA A 209 7.93 21.30 2.17
N LEU A 210 7.46 22.39 2.80
CA LEU A 210 6.04 22.59 3.12
C LEU A 210 5.10 22.51 1.90
N PRO A 211 5.39 23.14 0.75
CA PRO A 211 4.48 23.07 -0.39
C PRO A 211 4.21 21.62 -0.84
N ALA A 212 5.25 20.79 -0.89
CA ALA A 212 5.12 19.38 -1.28
C ALA A 212 4.32 18.58 -0.23
N LEU A 213 4.62 18.75 1.06
CA LEU A 213 3.94 18.04 2.14
C LEU A 213 2.46 18.44 2.25
N VAL A 214 2.13 19.73 2.09
CA VAL A 214 0.75 20.23 2.11
C VAL A 214 -0.05 19.71 0.91
N MET A 215 0.55 19.66 -0.28
CA MET A 215 -0.11 19.07 -1.45
C MET A 215 -0.42 17.59 -1.22
N ILE A 216 0.54 16.81 -0.72
CA ILE A 216 0.34 15.38 -0.44
C ILE A 216 -0.73 15.19 0.64
N SER A 217 -0.70 15.97 1.72
CA SER A 217 -1.70 15.91 2.79
C SER A 217 -3.12 16.21 2.24
N THR A 218 -3.24 17.25 1.42
CA THR A 218 -4.52 17.65 0.81
C THR A 218 -5.06 16.55 -0.10
N GLU A 219 -4.20 15.92 -0.90
CA GLU A 219 -4.57 14.81 -1.79
C GLU A 219 -5.07 13.61 -0.98
N LEU A 220 -4.33 13.21 0.06
CA LEU A 220 -4.75 12.14 0.96
C LEU A 220 -6.10 12.42 1.63
N GLN A 221 -6.31 13.64 2.11
CA GLN A 221 -7.57 14.02 2.76
C GLN A 221 -8.78 13.99 1.82
N LYS A 222 -8.59 14.38 0.56
CA LYS A 222 -9.68 14.55 -0.40
C LYS A 222 -9.97 13.29 -1.21
N GLU A 223 -8.96 12.45 -1.43
CA GLU A 223 -9.05 11.36 -2.43
C GLU A 223 -8.84 9.96 -1.83
N ALA A 224 -8.64 9.81 -0.51
CA ALA A 224 -8.35 8.52 0.12
C ALA A 224 -9.38 7.42 -0.20
N ASP A 225 -10.66 7.75 -0.33
CA ASP A 225 -11.73 6.79 -0.63
C ASP A 225 -11.64 6.21 -2.06
N SER A 226 -11.11 6.99 -3.00
CA SER A 226 -10.94 6.64 -4.42
C SER A 226 -9.50 6.25 -4.78
N MET A 227 -8.60 6.26 -3.80
CA MET A 227 -7.19 5.97 -3.97
C MET A 227 -6.91 4.46 -3.98
N SER A 228 -5.91 4.00 -4.75
CA SER A 228 -5.41 2.62 -4.67
C SER A 228 -4.31 2.48 -3.62
N PRO A 229 -4.09 1.28 -3.03
CA PRO A 229 -3.01 1.05 -2.07
C PRO A 229 -1.62 1.41 -2.62
N ARG A 230 -1.38 1.16 -3.91
CA ARG A 230 -0.14 1.53 -4.59
C ARG A 230 0.08 3.04 -4.56
N HIS A 231 -0.95 3.81 -4.91
CA HIS A 231 -0.88 5.27 -4.91
C HIS A 231 -0.69 5.81 -3.49
N PHE A 232 -1.40 5.24 -2.50
CA PHE A 232 -1.22 5.62 -1.10
C PHE A 232 0.23 5.42 -0.62
N ILE A 233 0.80 4.23 -0.83
CA ILE A 233 2.19 3.94 -0.47
C ILE A 233 3.16 4.87 -1.21
N THR A 234 2.87 5.20 -2.47
CA THR A 234 3.67 6.16 -3.25
C THR A 234 3.66 7.54 -2.61
N LEU A 235 2.51 8.03 -2.13
CA LEU A 235 2.42 9.30 -1.41
C LEU A 235 3.15 9.26 -0.06
N MET A 236 3.13 8.12 0.63
CA MET A 236 3.94 7.93 1.85
C MET A 236 5.43 8.03 1.55
N GLN A 237 5.90 7.31 0.51
CA GLN A 237 7.29 7.34 0.06
C GLN A 237 7.71 8.74 -0.39
N LYS A 238 6.87 9.46 -1.14
CA LYS A 238 7.11 10.86 -1.55
C LYS A 238 7.26 11.78 -0.34
N SER A 239 6.37 11.68 0.65
CA SER A 239 6.42 12.50 1.86
C SER A 239 7.73 12.29 2.62
N ILE A 240 8.12 11.03 2.81
CA ILE A 240 9.38 10.66 3.48
C ILE A 240 10.58 11.13 2.67
N ARG A 241 10.57 10.98 1.33
CA ARG A 241 11.65 11.46 0.45
C ARG A 241 11.85 12.97 0.59
N VAL A 242 10.80 13.78 0.60
CA VAL A 242 10.88 15.23 0.78
C VAL A 242 11.62 15.58 2.08
N LEU A 243 11.32 14.86 3.17
CA LEU A 243 11.97 15.09 4.46
C LEU A 243 13.42 14.64 4.48
N VAL A 244 13.74 13.49 3.87
CA VAL A 244 15.11 12.99 3.76
C VAL A 244 15.98 13.95 2.95
N THR A 245 15.45 14.54 1.86
CA THR A 245 16.21 15.48 1.01
C THR A 245 16.60 16.78 1.71
N LEU A 246 15.99 17.12 2.85
CA LEU A 246 16.42 18.25 3.66
C LEU A 246 17.85 18.05 4.18
N ALA A 247 18.22 16.82 4.54
CA ALA A 247 19.58 16.50 5.00
C ALA A 247 20.61 16.41 3.87
N ASP A 248 20.18 16.30 2.62
CA ASP A 248 21.07 16.45 1.47
C ASP A 248 21.35 17.93 1.16
N THR A 249 20.45 18.82 1.58
CA THR A 249 20.56 20.27 1.41
C THR A 249 21.42 20.91 2.50
N ASP A 250 21.36 20.38 3.73
CA ASP A 250 22.14 20.85 4.86
C ASP A 250 22.58 19.68 5.76
N THR A 251 23.90 19.56 5.95
CA THR A 251 24.52 18.50 6.77
C THR A 251 24.19 18.60 8.25
N SER A 252 23.66 19.73 8.72
CA SER A 252 23.23 19.91 10.12
C SER A 252 21.89 19.23 10.43
N VAL A 253 21.11 18.88 9.40
CA VAL A 253 19.81 18.21 9.57
C VAL A 253 20.02 16.72 9.81
N ILE A 254 19.63 16.26 10.99
CA ILE A 254 19.70 14.85 11.38
C ILE A 254 18.35 14.20 11.13
N VAL A 255 18.30 13.26 10.17
CA VAL A 255 17.08 12.49 9.85
C VAL A 255 17.00 11.25 10.74
N PRO A 256 15.96 11.12 11.58
CA PRO A 256 15.68 9.88 12.32
C PRO A 256 15.59 8.69 11.37
N GLU A 257 16.26 7.59 11.73
CA GLU A 257 16.17 6.31 10.99
C GLU A 257 16.44 6.43 9.48
N LYS A 258 17.43 7.25 9.10
CA LYS A 258 17.77 7.56 7.70
C LYS A 258 17.88 6.33 6.79
N GLU A 259 18.51 5.24 7.26
CA GLU A 259 18.66 4.01 6.48
C GLU A 259 17.32 3.33 6.18
N ARG A 260 16.42 3.25 7.17
CA ARG A 260 15.07 2.69 6.99
C ARG A 260 14.22 3.58 6.11
N CYS A 261 14.32 4.90 6.26
CA CYS A 261 13.67 5.86 5.35
C CYS A 261 14.10 5.62 3.90
N THR A 262 15.41 5.50 3.66
CA THR A 262 15.97 5.29 2.32
C THR A 262 15.51 3.96 1.73
N SER A 263 15.59 2.88 2.51
CA SER A 263 15.10 1.54 2.13
C SER A 263 13.60 1.54 1.79
N PHE A 264 12.78 2.22 2.60
CA PHE A 264 11.35 2.34 2.35
C PHE A 264 11.04 3.10 1.05
N ILE A 265 11.75 4.20 0.78
CA ILE A 265 11.58 4.98 -0.45
C ILE A 265 11.95 4.17 -1.69
N GLU A 266 12.98 3.34 -1.61
CA GLU A 266 13.48 2.54 -2.73
C GLU A 266 12.70 1.22 -2.93
N SER A 267 11.86 0.86 -1.97
CA SER A 267 11.07 -0.38 -2.04
C SER A 267 9.98 -0.34 -3.12
N TYR A 268 9.82 -1.46 -3.82
CA TYR A 268 8.77 -1.63 -4.82
C TYR A 268 7.46 -2.08 -4.16
N TYR A 269 6.34 -1.56 -4.67
CA TYR A 269 5.01 -2.00 -4.26
C TYR A 269 4.82 -3.50 -4.52
N THR A 270 4.47 -4.24 -3.47
CA THR A 270 4.17 -5.69 -3.53
C THR A 270 2.75 -5.95 -3.02
N PRO A 271 1.81 -6.42 -3.86
CA PRO A 271 0.38 -6.51 -3.52
C PRO A 271 0.03 -7.33 -2.28
N TYR A 272 0.80 -8.38 -1.94
CA TYR A 272 0.57 -9.21 -0.75
C TYR A 272 1.35 -8.72 0.50
N LYS A 273 2.07 -7.59 0.40
CA LYS A 273 2.80 -6.95 1.51
C LYS A 273 2.28 -5.56 1.85
N ILE A 274 1.01 -5.27 1.53
CA ILE A 274 0.38 -3.96 1.79
C ILE A 274 0.51 -3.56 3.26
N SER A 275 0.13 -4.46 4.18
CA SER A 275 0.17 -4.20 5.61
C SER A 275 1.59 -3.85 6.13
N PRO A 276 2.64 -4.67 5.87
CA PRO A 276 4.01 -4.29 6.22
C PRO A 276 4.45 -2.92 5.67
N MET A 277 4.15 -2.62 4.40
CA MET A 277 4.55 -1.35 3.79
C MET A 277 3.83 -0.15 4.43
N ILE A 278 2.52 -0.26 4.68
CA ILE A 278 1.76 0.79 5.34
C ILE A 278 2.24 0.99 6.78
N ASN A 279 2.46 -0.09 7.52
CA ASN A 279 2.92 -0.02 8.91
C ASN A 279 4.32 0.62 9.00
N GLU A 280 5.22 0.29 8.07
CA GLU A 280 6.54 0.92 8.00
C GLU A 280 6.42 2.43 7.73
N GLY A 281 5.65 2.84 6.73
CA GLY A 281 5.49 4.27 6.44
C GLY A 281 4.80 5.04 7.58
N LEU A 282 3.82 4.43 8.28
CA LEU A 282 3.21 5.01 9.48
C LEU A 282 4.19 5.14 10.64
N TYR A 283 5.10 4.20 10.78
CA TYR A 283 6.13 4.24 11.78
C TYR A 283 7.15 5.35 11.47
N LEU A 284 7.65 5.39 10.23
CA LEU A 284 8.64 6.37 9.79
C LEU A 284 8.12 7.81 9.85
N ILE A 285 6.86 8.06 9.46
CA ILE A 285 6.29 9.41 9.56
C ILE A 285 6.19 9.89 11.02
N ARG A 286 5.95 8.98 11.98
CA ARG A 286 5.97 9.32 13.42
C ARG A 286 7.38 9.59 13.91
N ALA A 287 8.37 8.79 13.49
CA ALA A 287 9.76 9.03 13.82
C ALA A 287 10.26 10.38 13.28
N LEU A 288 9.85 10.74 12.05
CA LEU A 288 10.20 12.01 11.41
C LEU A 288 9.50 13.23 12.03
N ALA A 289 8.54 13.06 12.94
CA ALA A 289 7.91 14.17 13.65
C ALA A 289 8.91 14.97 14.50
N SER A 290 10.00 14.35 14.97
CA SER A 290 11.08 15.01 15.71
C SER A 290 12.14 15.66 14.83
N LEU A 291 11.99 15.64 13.49
CA LEU A 291 12.96 16.24 12.57
C LEU A 291 13.19 17.73 12.85
N SER A 292 12.15 18.45 13.31
CA SER A 292 12.23 19.86 13.71
C SER A 292 13.28 20.12 14.80
N ASP A 293 13.56 19.14 15.65
CA ASP A 293 14.50 19.28 16.76
C ASP A 293 15.95 19.40 16.27
N SER A 294 16.24 18.89 15.08
CA SER A 294 17.56 19.03 14.44
C SER A 294 17.86 20.46 13.95
N PHE A 295 16.84 21.32 13.86
CA PHE A 295 16.97 22.73 13.50
C PHE A 295 17.14 23.64 14.73
N ILE A 296 17.33 23.08 15.92
CA ILE A 296 17.62 23.86 17.13
C ILE A 296 19.12 24.19 17.13
N PRO A 297 19.53 25.47 17.21
CA PRO A 297 20.93 25.82 17.29
C PRO A 297 21.54 25.21 18.56
N GLY A 298 22.68 24.53 18.41
CA GLY A 298 23.48 24.10 19.55
C GLY A 298 23.86 25.30 20.43
N PRO A 299 24.15 25.09 21.73
CA PRO A 299 24.56 26.18 22.61
C PRO A 299 25.72 26.94 21.97
N GLU A 300 25.59 28.26 21.87
CA GLU A 300 26.67 29.13 21.39
C GLU A 300 27.97 28.72 22.10
N PRO A 301 29.07 28.45 21.37
CA PRO A 301 30.34 28.23 22.02
C PRO A 301 30.63 29.47 22.85
N MET A 302 30.77 29.31 24.17
CA MET A 302 31.20 30.39 25.06
C MET A 302 32.44 31.02 24.44
N THR A 303 32.28 32.24 23.92
CA THR A 303 33.39 33.07 23.49
C THR A 303 34.34 33.16 24.68
N PRO A 304 35.60 32.70 24.57
CA PRO A 304 36.55 32.89 25.64
C PRO A 304 36.67 34.39 25.88
N ASP A 305 36.49 34.81 27.14
CA ASP A 305 36.64 36.18 27.61
C ASP A 305 37.87 36.81 26.96
N LEU A 306 37.66 37.69 25.99
CA LEU A 306 38.70 38.57 25.48
C LEU A 306 39.12 39.46 26.64
N PRO A 307 40.41 39.49 27.03
CA PRO A 307 40.84 40.27 28.17
C PRO A 307 40.52 41.74 27.92
N ARG A 308 39.74 42.33 28.84
CA ARG A 308 39.47 43.76 28.96
C ARG A 308 40.75 44.54 28.66
N GLN A 309 40.80 45.21 27.51
CA GLN A 309 41.83 46.20 27.25
C GLN A 309 41.72 47.31 28.29
N LEU A 310 42.71 47.38 29.19
CA LEU A 310 42.89 48.51 30.09
C LEU A 310 42.96 49.78 29.24
N ARG A 311 42.01 50.69 29.46
CA ARG A 311 42.06 52.07 28.96
C ARG A 311 43.38 52.70 29.42
N ARG A 312 44.28 52.97 28.46
CA ARG A 312 45.46 53.83 28.67
C ARG A 312 44.97 55.20 29.15
N ALA A 313 45.46 55.59 30.33
CA ALA A 313 45.27 56.94 30.86
C ALA A 313 45.84 57.97 29.89
N ALA A 314 45.05 59.02 29.64
CA ALA A 314 45.43 60.16 28.83
C ALA A 314 46.63 60.88 29.44
N ALA A 315 47.66 61.11 28.62
CA ALA A 315 48.75 62.01 28.92
C ALA A 315 48.21 63.44 29.00
N THR A 316 48.41 64.09 30.15
CA THR A 316 48.21 65.54 30.29
C THR A 316 49.38 66.27 29.65
N ASP A 317 49.14 66.81 28.45
CA ASP A 317 49.94 67.88 27.86
C ASP A 317 49.72 69.17 28.66
N SER A 318 50.78 69.74 29.25
CA SER A 318 50.75 71.10 29.77
C SER A 318 51.91 71.91 29.22
N ILE A 319 51.63 72.62 28.12
CA ILE A 319 52.42 73.75 27.66
C ILE A 319 51.45 74.92 27.46
N ARG A 320 51.47 75.91 28.35
CA ARG A 320 51.38 77.31 27.91
C ARG A 320 52.03 78.31 28.88
N LYS A 321 52.91 79.10 28.27
CA LYS A 321 53.69 80.23 28.79
C LYS A 321 52.82 81.46 29.13
N LYS A 322 53.31 82.21 30.12
CA LYS A 322 53.37 83.69 30.30
C LYS A 322 52.06 84.50 30.34
N HIS A 323 51.90 85.33 31.37
CA HIS A 323 52.01 86.80 31.28
C HIS A 323 51.92 87.48 32.68
N HIS A 324 52.71 88.55 32.81
CA HIS A 324 52.87 89.54 33.91
C HIS A 324 53.75 89.16 35.11
#